data_AF-A2X1W5-F1
#
_entry.id   AF-A2X1W5-F1
#
_cell.length_a   1.000
_cell.length_b   1.000
_cell.length_c   1.000
_cell.angle_alpha   90.00
_cell.angle_beta   90.00
_cell.angle_gamma   90.00
#
_symmetry.space_group_name_H-M   'P 1'
#
loop_
_entity.id
_entity.type
_entity.pdbx_description
1 polymer ?
#
loop_
_entity_poly.entity_id
_entity_poly.type
_entity_poly.pdbx_seq_one_letter_code
_entity_poly.pdbx_strand_id
1 'polypeptide(L)'
;MQHDAISNIAYHPSMDFTSFFLPQTDAYSHDLSALLDMAVVDPYISCNGSSITMIPVTEDEANAQPMNHGNDERKKRRLVSNRESARRSRVRKQRRLDELSSQVSELRDTNQRLLVELNHMISKHSRIVRENSQLREEASDLQRKLSEMEMEDAEVAAAAAAAPRTLEVA
;
A
#
# COMPACT_ATOMS: atom_id res chain seq x y z
N MET A 1 -7.33 -15.74 -23.13
CA MET A 1 -5.97 -15.58 -22.56
C MET A 1 -6.03 -14.49 -21.50
N GLN A 2 -6.43 -14.84 -20.29
CA GLN A 2 -6.25 -14.03 -19.09
C GLN A 2 -5.21 -14.79 -18.28
N HIS A 3 -3.94 -14.40 -18.41
CA HIS A 3 -2.85 -14.96 -17.61
C HIS A 3 -2.30 -13.84 -16.72
N ASP A 4 -2.44 -14.04 -15.42
CA ASP A 4 -1.37 -13.89 -14.43
C ASP A 4 -0.66 -12.54 -14.35
N ALA A 5 -1.40 -11.48 -14.03
CA ALA A 5 -0.81 -10.21 -13.59
C ALA A 5 -0.51 -10.14 -12.08
N ILE A 6 -0.83 -11.18 -11.31
CA ILE A 6 -0.67 -11.19 -9.84
C ILE A 6 0.73 -11.72 -9.42
N SER A 7 1.49 -12.32 -10.33
CA SER A 7 2.64 -13.15 -9.97
C SER A 7 3.99 -12.44 -9.85
N ASN A 8 4.08 -11.11 -9.69
CA ASN A 8 5.41 -10.46 -9.72
C ASN A 8 5.62 -9.23 -8.82
N ILE A 9 4.90 -9.11 -7.70
CA ILE A 9 5.24 -8.13 -6.65
C ILE A 9 6.19 -8.75 -5.61
N ALA A 10 6.30 -10.08 -5.55
CA ALA A 10 7.12 -10.79 -4.56
C ALA A 10 8.64 -10.67 -4.77
N TYR A 11 9.10 -10.15 -5.91
CA TYR A 11 10.53 -10.00 -6.22
C TYR A 11 10.87 -8.59 -6.68
N HIS A 12 10.61 -7.59 -5.82
CA HIS A 12 11.21 -6.26 -5.99
C HIS A 12 12.36 -6.11 -4.99
N PRO A 13 13.60 -5.82 -5.42
CA PRO A 13 14.76 -5.74 -4.52
C PRO A 13 14.66 -4.63 -3.46
N SER A 14 13.66 -3.74 -3.57
CA SER A 14 13.34 -2.71 -2.57
C SER A 14 12.22 -3.12 -1.59
N MET A 15 11.56 -4.26 -1.79
CA MET A 15 10.48 -4.77 -0.93
C MET A 15 10.60 -6.28 -0.78
N ASP A 16 11.58 -6.70 0.02
CA ASP A 16 11.74 -8.10 0.37
C ASP A 16 10.80 -8.49 1.52
N PHE A 17 9.59 -8.93 1.16
CA PHE A 17 8.58 -9.39 2.10
C PHE A 17 8.99 -10.69 2.83
N THR A 18 9.99 -11.42 2.31
CA THR A 18 10.44 -12.68 2.93
C THR A 18 11.18 -12.45 4.25
N SER A 19 11.74 -11.24 4.43
CA SER A 19 12.34 -10.81 5.69
C SER A 19 11.36 -10.76 6.87
N PHE A 20 10.04 -10.69 6.62
CA PHE A 20 9.02 -10.76 7.68
C PHE A 20 8.84 -12.15 8.31
N PHE A 21 9.29 -13.21 7.63
CA PHE A 21 9.02 -14.59 8.06
C PHE A 21 10.28 -15.37 8.47
N LEU A 22 11.48 -14.78 8.36
CA LEU A 22 12.70 -15.39 8.88
C LEU A 22 12.94 -14.96 10.34
N PRO A 23 13.49 -15.83 11.20
CA PRO A 23 13.90 -15.44 12.55
C PRO A 23 15.03 -14.41 12.44
N GLN A 24 14.69 -13.13 12.52
CA GLN A 24 15.68 -12.05 12.58
C GLN A 24 16.35 -12.10 13.94
N THR A 25 17.62 -12.47 13.94
CA THR A 25 18.56 -12.24 15.04
C THR A 25 18.58 -10.75 15.33
N ASP A 26 18.38 -10.40 16.60
CA ASP A 26 18.28 -9.03 17.11
C ASP A 26 19.39 -8.09 16.60
N ALA A 27 19.06 -7.25 15.61
CA ALA A 27 19.70 -5.96 15.36
C ALA A 27 18.85 -5.21 14.32
N TYR A 28 18.63 -3.91 14.53
CA TYR A 28 17.98 -2.95 13.63
C TYR A 28 16.45 -2.85 13.74
N SER A 29 16.02 -2.10 14.75
CA SER A 29 14.75 -1.37 14.74
C SER A 29 14.78 -0.31 13.64
N HIS A 30 14.14 -0.57 12.50
CA HIS A 30 13.88 0.49 11.52
C HIS A 30 12.69 1.33 12.01
N ASP A 31 12.98 2.59 12.38
CA ASP A 31 11.97 3.61 12.64
C ASP A 31 11.31 3.99 11.30
N LEU A 32 10.09 3.51 11.11
CA LEU A 32 9.27 3.76 9.93
C LEU A 32 8.44 5.05 10.04
N SER A 33 8.71 5.93 11.02
CA SER A 33 8.06 7.24 11.13
C SER A 33 8.17 8.07 9.86
N ALA A 34 9.20 7.86 9.03
CA ALA A 34 9.38 8.57 7.76
C ALA A 34 8.30 8.26 6.70
N LEU A 35 7.51 7.18 6.84
CA LEU A 35 6.41 6.89 5.91
C LEU A 35 5.19 7.80 6.14
N LEU A 36 5.15 8.51 7.27
CA LEU A 36 4.03 9.35 7.70
C LEU A 36 3.95 10.69 6.92
N ASP A 37 5.04 11.11 6.28
CA ASP A 37 5.18 12.46 5.67
C ASP A 37 4.72 12.56 4.21
N MET A 38 4.33 11.46 3.56
CA MET A 38 3.85 11.51 2.16
C MET A 38 2.36 11.86 2.02
N ALA A 39 1.67 12.14 3.12
CA ALA A 39 0.24 12.42 3.13
C ALA A 39 -0.18 13.87 2.82
N VAL A 40 0.75 14.80 2.51
CA VAL A 40 0.43 16.26 2.42
C VAL A 40 0.84 16.92 1.09
N VAL A 41 1.03 16.17 0.01
CA VAL A 41 1.19 16.80 -1.32
C VAL A 41 -0.16 16.82 -2.03
N ASP A 42 -0.90 17.90 -1.82
CA ASP A 42 -2.00 18.34 -2.70
C ASP A 42 -1.45 19.38 -3.70
N PRO A 43 -1.14 19.01 -4.96
CA PRO A 43 -0.95 19.97 -6.02
C PRO A 43 -2.24 20.07 -6.83
N TYR A 44 -2.99 21.11 -6.50
CA TYR A 44 -4.02 21.76 -7.31
C TYR A 44 -3.85 21.58 -8.83
N ILE A 45 -4.88 21.07 -9.52
CA ILE A 45 -5.41 21.73 -10.72
C ILE A 45 -6.94 21.64 -10.66
N SER A 46 -7.53 22.63 -10.00
CA SER A 46 -8.92 23.00 -10.25
C SER A 46 -8.98 23.62 -11.65
N CYS A 47 -9.58 22.92 -12.61
CA CYS A 47 -9.96 23.50 -13.89
C CYS A 47 -11.20 24.38 -13.70
N ASN A 48 -11.07 25.44 -12.89
CA ASN A 48 -12.09 26.47 -12.81
C ASN A 48 -12.19 27.15 -14.19
N GLY A 49 -13.40 27.09 -14.74
CA GLY A 49 -13.71 27.47 -16.11
C GLY A 49 -13.19 28.85 -16.48
N SER A 50 -12.45 28.91 -17.59
CA SER A 50 -12.26 30.16 -18.31
C SER A 50 -13.62 30.69 -18.74
N SER A 51 -14.09 31.72 -18.04
CA SER A 51 -15.10 32.63 -18.57
C SER A 51 -14.46 33.33 -19.77
N ILE A 52 -14.86 32.93 -20.98
CA ILE A 52 -14.41 33.59 -22.21
C ILE A 52 -15.13 34.94 -22.24
N THR A 53 -14.41 36.02 -21.96
CA THR A 53 -14.85 37.39 -22.24
C THR A 53 -15.08 37.51 -23.74
N MET A 54 -16.34 37.67 -24.15
CA MET A 54 -16.71 37.92 -25.54
C MET A 54 -16.26 39.35 -25.88
N ILE A 55 -15.17 39.46 -26.65
CA ILE A 55 -14.81 40.74 -27.30
C ILE A 55 -15.87 41.00 -28.37
N PRO A 56 -16.52 42.18 -28.41
CA PRO A 56 -17.39 42.53 -29.52
C PRO A 56 -16.51 42.75 -30.74
N VAL A 57 -16.62 41.85 -31.72
CA VAL A 57 -15.99 42.06 -33.04
C VAL A 57 -16.80 43.17 -33.71
N THR A 58 -16.19 44.34 -33.80
CA THR A 58 -16.69 45.47 -34.57
C THR A 58 -16.86 45.05 -36.02
N GLU A 59 -18.03 45.38 -36.57
CA GLU A 59 -18.39 45.22 -37.96
C GLU A 59 -17.37 45.97 -38.83
N ASP A 60 -16.59 45.24 -39.62
CA ASP A 60 -15.85 45.81 -40.73
C ASP A 60 -16.46 45.26 -42.03
N GLU A 61 -17.25 46.14 -42.65
CA GLU A 61 -17.79 46.05 -44.00
C GLU A 61 -16.65 45.90 -45.01
N ALA A 62 -16.51 44.72 -45.63
CA ALA A 62 -15.94 44.63 -46.98
C ALA A 62 -16.24 43.28 -47.65
N ASN A 63 -16.93 43.40 -48.79
CA ASN A 63 -17.01 42.46 -49.91
C ASN A 63 -18.27 41.58 -50.00
N ALA A 64 -19.39 42.23 -50.34
CA ALA A 64 -20.49 41.60 -51.05
C ALA A 64 -20.09 41.31 -52.51
N GLN A 65 -19.66 40.09 -52.80
CA GLN A 65 -19.70 39.53 -54.17
C GLN A 65 -20.98 38.70 -54.30
N PRO A 66 -21.88 39.03 -55.26
CA PRO A 66 -23.13 38.31 -55.44
C PRO A 66 -22.88 36.98 -56.17
N MET A 67 -23.75 36.00 -55.93
CA MET A 67 -23.86 34.71 -56.63
C MET A 67 -22.98 33.55 -56.09
N ASN A 68 -23.18 33.18 -54.82
CA ASN A 68 -22.87 31.80 -54.39
C ASN A 68 -23.75 31.33 -53.22
N HIS A 69 -25.07 31.40 -53.40
CA HIS A 69 -26.06 30.94 -52.41
C HIS A 69 -25.79 29.50 -51.90
N GLY A 70 -25.19 28.64 -52.75
CA GLY A 70 -24.76 27.29 -52.36
C GLY A 70 -23.57 27.26 -51.39
N ASN A 71 -22.65 28.23 -51.44
CA ASN A 71 -21.49 28.30 -50.55
C ASN A 71 -21.87 28.79 -49.15
N ASP A 72 -22.83 29.70 -49.04
CA ASP A 72 -23.31 30.20 -47.74
C ASP A 72 -24.09 29.13 -46.98
N GLU A 73 -24.94 28.37 -47.69
CA GLU A 73 -25.64 27.23 -47.11
C GLU A 73 -24.66 26.14 -46.67
N ARG A 74 -23.63 25.86 -47.49
CA ARG A 74 -22.54 24.95 -47.11
C ARG A 74 -21.77 25.44 -45.89
N LYS A 75 -21.49 26.75 -45.79
CA LYS A 75 -20.81 27.36 -44.64
C LYS A 75 -21.66 27.24 -43.37
N LYS A 76 -22.96 27.53 -43.43
CA LYS A 76 -23.90 27.34 -42.32
C LYS A 76 -23.93 25.90 -41.84
N ARG A 77 -24.04 24.92 -42.75
CA ARG A 77 -23.98 23.48 -42.42
C ARG A 77 -22.65 23.09 -41.76
N ARG A 78 -21.53 23.60 -42.25
CA ARG A 78 -20.20 23.36 -41.65
C ARG A 78 -20.09 23.94 -40.24
N LEU A 79 -20.63 25.13 -39.99
CA LEU A 79 -20.62 25.75 -38.66
C LEU A 79 -21.44 24.95 -37.65
N VAL A 80 -22.64 24.51 -38.03
CA VAL A 80 -23.49 23.67 -37.16
C VAL A 80 -22.81 22.33 -36.88
N SER A 81 -22.28 21.66 -37.92
CA SER A 81 -21.56 20.39 -37.77
C SER A 81 -20.29 20.52 -36.91
N ASN A 82 -19.51 21.58 -37.11
CA ASN A 82 -18.31 21.84 -36.31
C ASN A 82 -18.66 22.17 -34.85
N ARG A 83 -19.72 22.95 -34.63
CA ARG A 83 -20.22 23.24 -33.28
C ARG A 83 -20.61 21.94 -32.57
N GLU A 84 -21.34 21.06 -33.24
CA GLU A 84 -21.73 19.78 -32.66
C GLU A 84 -20.53 18.84 -32.45
N SER A 85 -19.57 18.81 -33.39
CA SER A 85 -18.37 17.97 -33.24
C SER A 85 -17.46 18.47 -32.12
N ALA A 86 -17.30 19.78 -31.95
CA ALA A 86 -16.59 20.40 -30.83
C ALA A 86 -17.29 20.09 -29.51
N ARG A 87 -18.62 20.20 -29.44
CA ARG A 87 -19.41 19.82 -28.25
C ARG A 87 -19.19 18.35 -27.90
N ARG A 88 -19.34 17.43 -28.87
CA ARG A 88 -19.10 16.00 -28.67
C ARG A 88 -17.68 15.70 -28.22
N SER A 89 -16.69 16.39 -28.79
CA SER A 89 -15.28 16.26 -28.38
C SER A 89 -15.08 16.68 -26.93
N ARG A 90 -15.62 17.83 -26.52
CA ARG A 90 -15.58 18.30 -25.13
C ARG A 90 -16.23 17.29 -24.17
N VAL A 91 -17.42 16.80 -24.48
CA VAL A 91 -18.12 15.80 -23.64
C VAL A 91 -17.32 14.50 -23.53
N ARG A 92 -16.73 14.00 -24.63
CA ARG A 92 -15.88 12.79 -24.58
C ARG A 92 -14.65 12.99 -23.71
N LYS A 93 -13.98 14.13 -23.82
CA LYS A 93 -12.81 14.46 -22.99
C LYS A 93 -13.20 14.61 -21.53
N GLN A 94 -14.32 15.27 -21.22
CA GLN A 94 -14.81 15.40 -19.85
C GLN A 94 -15.06 14.03 -19.23
N ARG A 95 -15.79 13.13 -19.92
CA ARG A 95 -16.02 11.77 -19.42
C ARG A 95 -14.71 11.01 -19.14
N ARG A 96 -13.68 11.21 -19.96
CA ARG A 96 -12.38 10.57 -19.73
C ARG A 96 -11.69 11.14 -18.48
N LEU A 97 -11.80 12.45 -18.24
CA LEU A 97 -11.28 13.09 -17.03
C LEU A 97 -12.04 12.63 -15.78
N ASP A 98 -13.37 12.53 -15.86
CA ASP A 98 -14.20 12.04 -14.76
C ASP A 98 -13.84 10.59 -14.40
N GLU A 99 -13.71 9.72 -15.42
CA GLU A 99 -13.27 8.33 -15.26
C GLU A 99 -11.89 8.23 -14.60
N LEU A 100 -10.90 8.98 -15.11
CA LEU A 100 -9.55 9.01 -14.52
C LEU A 100 -9.58 9.52 -13.08
N SER A 101 -10.40 10.52 -12.79
CA SER A 101 -10.54 11.08 -11.43
C SER A 101 -11.15 10.06 -10.47
N SER A 102 -12.16 9.29 -10.91
CA SER A 102 -12.73 8.18 -10.13
C SER A 102 -11.68 7.12 -9.83
N GLN A 103 -10.93 6.69 -10.84
CA GLN A 103 -9.86 5.69 -10.67
C GLN A 103 -8.79 6.15 -9.68
N VAL A 104 -8.38 7.42 -9.74
CA VAL A 104 -7.41 7.98 -8.78
C VAL A 104 -7.99 8.02 -7.36
N SER A 105 -9.26 8.38 -7.20
CA SER A 105 -9.93 8.34 -5.89
C SER A 105 -9.96 6.93 -5.32
N GLU A 106 -10.38 5.94 -6.12
CA GLU A 106 -10.43 4.53 -5.70
C GLU A 106 -9.04 4.00 -5.34
N LEU A 107 -8.01 4.36 -6.10
CA LEU A 107 -6.63 3.99 -5.79
C LEU A 107 -6.14 4.62 -4.48
N ARG A 108 -6.50 5.87 -4.20
CA ARG A 108 -6.16 6.52 -2.92
C ARG A 108 -6.88 5.85 -1.75
N ASP A 109 -8.17 5.54 -1.91
CA ASP A 109 -8.96 4.88 -0.87
C ASP A 109 -8.48 3.44 -0.60
N THR A 110 -8.07 2.70 -1.64
CA THR A 110 -7.48 1.37 -1.49
C THR A 110 -6.10 1.46 -0.83
N ASN A 111 -5.25 2.40 -1.24
CA ASN A 111 -3.94 2.61 -0.64
C ASN A 111 -4.06 2.95 0.86
N GLN A 112 -4.96 3.86 1.23
CA GLN A 112 -5.18 4.23 2.62
C GLN A 112 -5.66 3.03 3.46
N ARG A 113 -6.56 2.20 2.93
CA ARG A 113 -7.01 0.98 3.62
C ARG A 113 -5.87 -0.02 3.81
N LEU A 114 -5.05 -0.23 2.78
CA LEU A 114 -3.89 -1.13 2.86
C LEU A 114 -2.86 -0.64 3.88
N LEU A 115 -2.62 0.66 3.99
CA LEU A 115 -1.73 1.23 5.00
C LEU A 115 -2.25 0.97 6.42
N VAL A 116 -3.55 1.12 6.66
CA VAL A 116 -4.17 0.82 7.95
C VAL A 116 -4.01 -0.67 8.30
N GLU A 117 -4.27 -1.56 7.35
CA GLU A 117 -4.14 -3.00 7.53
C GLU A 117 -2.67 -3.41 7.80
N LEU A 118 -1.73 -2.84 7.05
CA LEU A 118 -0.30 -3.05 7.25
C LEU A 118 0.14 -2.65 8.66
N ASN A 119 -0.27 -1.47 9.14
CA ASN A 119 0.03 -1.01 10.50
C ASN A 119 -0.54 -1.94 11.57
N HIS A 120 -1.75 -2.46 11.35
CA HIS A 120 -2.35 -3.45 12.24
C HIS A 120 -1.54 -4.75 12.27
N MET A 121 -1.10 -5.24 11.10
CA MET A 121 -0.27 -6.45 10.99
C MET A 121 1.09 -6.27 11.68
N ILE A 122 1.76 -5.13 11.48
CA ILE A 122 3.03 -4.81 12.16
C ILE A 122 2.86 -4.85 13.68
N SER A 123 1.79 -4.23 14.19
CA SER A 123 1.50 -4.21 15.63
C SER A 123 1.24 -5.62 16.18
N LYS A 124 0.46 -6.43 15.45
CA LYS A 124 0.20 -7.83 15.81
C LYS A 124 1.48 -8.67 15.78
N HIS A 125 2.32 -8.47 14.77
CA HIS A 125 3.61 -9.17 14.65
C HIS A 125 4.52 -8.83 15.82
N SER A 126 4.70 -7.54 16.14
CA SER A 126 5.49 -7.10 17.31
C SER A 126 4.99 -7.75 18.61
N ARG A 127 3.67 -7.89 18.76
CA ARG A 127 3.09 -8.59 19.91
C ARG A 127 3.47 -10.07 19.95
N ILE A 128 3.31 -10.78 18.83
CA ILE A 128 3.65 -12.20 18.73
C ILE A 128 5.14 -12.44 19.00
N VAL A 129 6.02 -11.60 18.46
CA VAL A 129 7.48 -11.71 18.69
C VAL A 129 7.80 -11.60 20.18
N ARG A 130 7.20 -10.63 20.88
CA ARG A 130 7.38 -10.47 22.32
C ARG A 130 6.86 -11.66 23.12
N GLU A 131 5.65 -12.13 22.80
CA GLU A 131 5.06 -13.31 23.45
C GLU A 131 5.94 -14.55 23.19
N ASN A 132 6.49 -14.72 21.98
CA ASN A 132 7.38 -15.83 21.67
C ASN A 132 8.71 -15.75 22.45
N SER A 133 9.29 -14.56 22.59
CA SER A 133 10.48 -14.32 23.42
C SER A 133 10.22 -14.70 24.88
N GLN A 134 9.09 -14.28 25.45
CA GLN A 134 8.72 -14.62 26.83
C GLN A 134 8.56 -16.13 27.01
N LEU A 135 7.85 -16.80 26.10
CA LEU A 135 7.68 -18.25 26.16
C LEU A 135 9.01 -19.01 26.04
N ARG A 136 9.96 -18.50 25.23
CA ARG A 136 11.30 -19.09 25.12
C ARG A 136 12.10 -18.93 26.41
N GLU A 137 12.01 -17.77 27.05
CA GLU A 137 12.64 -17.52 28.36
C GLU A 137 12.06 -18.45 29.42
N GLU A 138 10.73 -18.51 29.55
CA GLU A 138 10.03 -19.41 30.47
C GLU A 138 10.40 -20.88 30.23
N ALA A 139 10.46 -21.32 28.97
CA ALA A 139 10.87 -22.68 28.62
C ALA A 139 12.32 -22.95 29.04
N SER A 140 13.24 -21.99 28.84
CA SER A 140 14.64 -22.13 29.25
C SER A 140 14.79 -22.20 30.78
N ASP A 141 13.98 -21.45 31.52
CA ASP A 141 13.97 -21.46 32.98
C ASP A 141 13.43 -22.78 33.52
N LEU A 142 12.36 -23.31 32.92
CA LEU A 142 11.83 -24.62 33.28
C LEU A 142 12.82 -25.75 32.96
N GLN A 143 13.51 -25.68 31.83
CA GLN A 143 14.57 -26.63 31.48
C GLN A 143 15.71 -26.59 32.50
N ARG A 144 16.15 -25.38 32.90
CA ARG A 144 17.19 -25.22 33.92
C ARG A 144 16.78 -25.86 35.25
N LYS A 145 15.56 -25.57 35.72
CA LYS A 145 15.01 -26.16 36.96
C LYS A 145 14.91 -27.68 36.91
N LEU A 146 14.50 -28.24 35.76
CA LEU A 146 14.47 -29.70 35.57
C LEU A 146 15.87 -30.30 35.68
N SER A 147 16.86 -29.70 35.01
CA SER A 147 18.24 -30.17 35.09
C SER A 147 18.83 -30.03 36.51
N GLU A 148 18.50 -28.97 37.24
CA GLU A 148 18.91 -28.81 38.64
C GLU A 148 18.36 -29.95 39.51
N MET A 149 17.06 -30.26 39.39
CA MET A 149 16.44 -31.37 40.12
C MET A 149 17.02 -32.74 39.74
N GLU A 150 17.27 -32.99 38.46
CA GLU A 150 17.90 -34.24 37.99
C GLU A 150 19.32 -34.43 38.57
N MET A 151 20.06 -33.34 38.75
CA MET A 151 21.39 -33.36 39.37
C MET A 151 21.31 -33.61 40.88
N GLU A 152 20.35 -33.00 41.57
CA GLU A 152 20.08 -33.25 43.00
C GLU A 152 19.71 -34.72 43.26
N ASP A 153 18.83 -35.29 42.43
CA ASP A 153 18.44 -36.71 42.52
C ASP A 153 19.65 -37.65 42.30
N ALA A 154 20.54 -37.30 41.37
CA ALA A 154 21.77 -38.06 41.12
C ALA A 154 22.77 -37.99 42.29
N GLU A 155 22.87 -36.84 42.96
CA GLU A 155 23.73 -36.65 44.13
C GLU A 155 23.21 -37.45 45.35
N VAL A 156 21.90 -37.43 45.58
CA VAL A 156 21.25 -38.22 46.64
C VAL A 156 21.42 -39.73 46.39
N ALA A 157 21.27 -40.19 45.14
CA ALA A 157 21.49 -41.58 44.78
C ALA A 157 22.96 -42.02 44.96
N ALA A 158 23.92 -41.15 44.62
CA ALA A 158 25.34 -41.42 44.83
C ALA A 158 25.70 -41.49 46.33
N ALA A 159 25.14 -40.60 47.15
CA ALA A 159 25.33 -40.63 48.60
C ALA A 159 24.72 -41.89 49.25
N ALA A 160 23.55 -42.35 48.79
CA ALA A 160 22.93 -43.58 49.26
C ALA A 160 23.73 -44.84 48.86
N ALA A 161 24.38 -44.84 47.70
CA ALA A 161 25.25 -45.93 47.25
C ALA A 161 26.59 -45.98 48.01
N ALA A 162 27.06 -44.85 48.56
CA ALA A 162 28.31 -44.74 49.31
C ALA A 162 28.18 -45.10 50.81
N ALA A 163 26.96 -45.32 51.32
CA ALA A 163 26.75 -45.72 52.71
C ALA A 163 27.31 -47.15 52.97
N PRO A 164 28.22 -47.34 53.95
CA PRO A 164 28.85 -48.64 54.19
C PRO A 164 27.79 -49.63 54.66
N ARG A 165 27.64 -50.74 53.92
CA ARG A 165 26.88 -51.91 54.35
C ARG A 165 27.52 -52.45 55.63
N THR A 166 26.96 -52.10 56.78
CA THR A 166 27.33 -52.70 58.06
C THR A 166 27.02 -54.20 57.96
N LEU A 167 28.09 -54.99 57.87
CA LEU A 167 28.04 -56.44 57.99
C LEU A 167 27.52 -56.76 59.40
N GLU A 168 26.24 -57.12 59.52
CA GLU A 168 25.77 -57.88 60.67
C GLU A 168 26.38 -59.28 60.59
N VAL A 169 27.30 -59.56 61.50
CA VAL A 169 27.78 -60.92 61.79
C VAL A 169 27.16 -61.31 63.13
N ALA A 170 26.28 -62.30 63.10
CA ALA A 170 25.81 -63.06 64.25
C ALA A 170 26.01 -64.55 63.98
#